data_AF-A0A090VX80-F1
#
_entry.id   AF-A0A090VX80-F1
#
_cell.length_a   1.000
_cell.length_b   1.000
_cell.length_c   1.000
_cell.angle_alpha   90.00
_cell.angle_beta   90.00
_cell.angle_gamma   90.00
#
_symmetry.space_group_name_H-M   'P 1'
#
loop_
_entity.id
_entity.type
_entity.pdbx_description
1 polymer ?
#
loop_
_entity_poly.entity_id
_entity_poly.type
_entity_poly.pdbx_seq_one_letter_code
_entity_poly.pdbx_strand_id
1 'polypeptide(L)'
;MIKSFLVYLVAFALLFVVSFFVHTAILNGGDYELRFDILPLYWFFSIISLILCGLFKVFSNIKKTAEQLGFIYLFTLVVKIAFFVIFLTILY
;
A
#
# COMPACT_ATOMS: atom_id res chain seq x y z
N MET A 1 19.85 -6.55 -0.89
CA MET A 1 18.47 -6.59 -1.43
C MET A 1 17.50 -7.29 -0.48
N ILE A 2 17.79 -8.53 -0.03
CA ILE A 2 16.90 -9.28 0.88
C ILE A 2 16.64 -8.55 2.21
N LYS A 3 17.67 -7.93 2.80
CA LYS A 3 17.55 -7.17 4.06
C LYS A 3 16.60 -5.98 3.92
N SER A 4 16.66 -5.26 2.80
CA SER A 4 15.77 -4.12 2.53
C SER A 4 14.33 -4.58 2.32
N PHE A 5 14.13 -5.71 1.64
CA PHE A 5 12.79 -6.28 1.44
C PHE A 5 12.16 -6.74 2.76
N LEU A 6 12.96 -7.36 3.65
CA LEU A 6 12.52 -7.77 4.97
C LEU A 6 12.11 -6.56 5.81
N VAL A 7 12.88 -5.46 5.76
CA VAL A 7 12.50 -4.19 6.42
C VAL A 7 11.16 -3.66 5.90
N TYR A 8 10.93 -3.67 4.58
CA TYR A 8 9.65 -3.24 4.02
C TYR A 8 8.49 -4.14 4.46
N LEU A 9 8.70 -5.46 4.45
CA LEU A 9 7.70 -6.42 4.89
C LEU A 9 7.31 -6.18 6.35
N VAL A 10 8.29 -6.04 7.25
CA VAL A 10 8.03 -5.78 8.66
C VAL A 10 7.36 -4.41 8.85
N ALA A 11 7.81 -3.37 8.14
CA ALA A 11 7.23 -2.05 8.23
C ALA A 11 5.76 -2.02 7.78
N PHE A 12 5.44 -2.63 6.63
CA PHE A 12 4.06 -2.69 6.14
C PHE A 12 3.18 -3.63 6.97
N ALA A 13 3.71 -4.73 7.51
CA ALA A 13 2.96 -5.57 8.44
C ALA A 13 2.61 -4.82 9.73
N LEU A 14 3.56 -4.08 10.30
CA LEU A 14 3.34 -3.27 11.50
C LEU A 14 2.34 -2.15 11.22
N LEU A 15 2.51 -1.42 10.12
CA LEU A 15 1.56 -0.38 9.70
C LEU A 15 0.16 -0.95 9.45
N PHE A 16 0.04 -2.11 8.80
CA PHE A 16 -1.24 -2.80 8.61
C PHE A 16 -1.90 -3.05 9.96
N VAL A 17 -1.20 -3.72 10.88
CA VAL A 17 -1.73 -4.11 12.19
C VAL A 17 -2.16 -2.87 12.98
N VAL A 18 -1.24 -1.92 13.18
CA VAL A 18 -1.53 -0.71 13.97
C VAL A 18 -2.69 0.07 13.37
N SER A 19 -2.66 0.33 12.07
CA SER A 19 -3.66 1.17 11.43
C SER A 19 -5.03 0.48 11.36
N PHE A 20 -5.06 -0.83 11.12
CA PHE A 20 -6.30 -1.61 11.10
C PHE A 20 -6.96 -1.64 12.49
N PHE A 21 -6.21 -1.96 13.53
CA PHE A 21 -6.76 -2.00 14.89
C PHE A 21 -7.18 -0.63 15.40
N VAL A 22 -6.42 0.42 15.10
CA VAL A 22 -6.81 1.80 15.46
C VAL A 22 -8.11 2.18 14.74
N HIS A 23 -8.24 1.92 13.45
CA HIS A 23 -9.45 2.24 12.70
C HIS A 23 -10.66 1.44 13.21
N THR A 24 -10.50 0.14 13.42
CA THR A 24 -11.56 -0.71 13.98
C THR A 24 -11.97 -0.27 15.39
N ALA A 25 -11.01 0.12 16.25
CA ALA A 25 -11.31 0.62 17.58
C ALA A 25 -12.10 1.93 17.55
N ILE A 26 -11.79 2.83 16.61
CA ILE A 26 -12.55 4.07 16.40
C ILE A 26 -13.96 3.77 15.91
N LEU A 27 -14.12 2.84 14.96
CA LEU A 27 -15.43 2.44 14.45
C LEU A 27 -16.31 1.80 15.52
N ASN A 28 -15.74 0.88 16.32
CA ASN A 28 -16.45 0.22 17.41
C ASN A 28 -16.75 1.16 18.60
N GLY A 29 -16.06 2.30 18.68
CA GLY A 29 -16.28 3.32 19.71
C GLY A 29 -17.45 4.26 19.42
N GLY A 30 -18.09 4.15 18.25
CA GLY A 30 -19.28 4.94 17.87
C GLY A 30 -20.30 4.10 17.09
N ASP A 31 -21.47 4.68 16.82
CA ASP A 31 -22.52 4.05 16.00
C ASP A 31 -22.25 4.28 14.49
N TYR A 32 -21.07 3.89 14.01
CA TYR A 32 -20.70 4.03 12.60
C TYR A 32 -21.02 2.76 11.81
N GLU A 33 -22.02 2.82 10.94
CA GLU A 33 -22.25 1.77 9.93
C GLU A 33 -21.48 2.10 8.64
N LEU A 34 -20.41 1.35 8.37
CA LEU A 34 -19.73 1.42 7.08
C LEU A 34 -20.46 0.55 6.05
N ARG A 35 -20.61 1.08 4.84
CA ARG A 35 -21.17 0.37 3.68
C ARG A 35 -20.22 -0.69 3.10
N PHE A 36 -19.01 -0.82 3.66
CA PHE A 36 -17.93 -1.65 3.15
C PHE A 36 -17.08 -2.22 4.28
N ASP A 37 -16.53 -3.42 4.07
CA ASP A 37 -15.51 -3.99 4.94
C ASP A 37 -14.16 -3.28 4.71
N ILE A 38 -13.52 -2.88 5.80
CA ILE A 38 -12.22 -2.20 5.80
C ILE A 38 -11.06 -3.18 5.69
N LEU A 39 -11.21 -4.46 6.06
CA LEU A 39 -10.10 -5.41 6.03
C LEU A 39 -9.50 -5.58 4.61
N PRO A 40 -10.30 -5.77 3.53
CA PRO A 40 -9.77 -5.85 2.17
C PRO A 40 -9.04 -4.57 1.73
N LEU A 41 -9.48 -3.41 2.21
CA LEU A 41 -8.85 -2.11 1.92
C LEU A 41 -7.42 -2.06 2.49
N TYR A 42 -7.23 -2.49 3.73
CA TYR A 42 -5.90 -2.55 4.35
C TYR A 42 -4.98 -3.56 3.66
N TRP A 43 -5.52 -4.69 3.19
CA TRP A 43 -4.77 -5.66 2.39
C TRP A 43 -4.28 -5.03 1.09
N PHE A 44 -5.17 -4.37 0.34
CA PHE A 44 -4.83 -3.67 -0.89
C PHE A 44 -3.68 -2.66 -0.66
N PHE A 45 -3.82 -1.77 0.32
CA PHE A 45 -2.82 -0.74 0.56
C PHE A 45 -1.47 -1.31 0.96
N SER A 46 -1.45 -2.36 1.78
CA SER A 46 -0.20 -2.95 2.28
C SER A 46 0.52 -3.73 1.18
N ILE A 47 -0.21 -4.56 0.43
CA ILE A 47 0.36 -5.37 -0.66
C ILE A 47 0.87 -4.48 -1.79
N ILE A 48 0.06 -3.53 -2.27
CA ILE A 48 0.46 -2.66 -3.38
C ILE A 48 1.66 -1.79 -2.98
N SER A 49 1.66 -1.23 -1.78
CA SER A 49 2.79 -0.39 -1.33
C SER A 49 4.08 -1.21 -1.18
N LEU A 50 3.99 -2.45 -0.69
CA LEU A 50 5.13 -3.37 -0.60
C LEU A 50 5.70 -3.71 -2.00
N ILE A 51 4.82 -4.00 -2.97
CA ILE A 51 5.22 -4.24 -4.37
C ILE A 51 5.92 -3.00 -4.94
N LEU A 52 5.34 -1.81 -4.77
CA LEU A 52 5.91 -0.56 -5.28
C LEU A 52 7.28 -0.24 -4.66
N CYS A 53 7.42 -0.38 -3.33
CA CYS A 53 8.71 -0.20 -2.67
C CYS A 53 9.76 -1.24 -3.14
N GLY A 54 9.35 -2.48 -3.38
CA GLY A 54 10.18 -3.51 -3.99
C GLY A 54 10.66 -3.11 -5.38
N LEU A 55 9.74 -2.70 -6.25
CA LEU A 55 10.03 -2.23 -7.61
C LEU A 55 10.96 -1.01 -7.61
N PHE A 56 10.71 0.00 -6.77
CA PHE A 56 11.61 1.14 -6.64
C PHE A 56 13.00 0.73 -6.20
N LYS A 57 13.13 -0.21 -5.26
CA LYS A 57 14.43 -0.68 -4.81
C LYS A 57 15.18 -1.44 -5.92
N VAL A 58 14.47 -2.12 -6.81
CA VAL A 58 15.07 -2.74 -8.00
C VAL A 58 15.52 -1.66 -8.99
N PHE A 59 14.63 -0.72 -9.35
CA PHE A 59 14.92 0.36 -10.29
C PHE A 59 15.98 1.34 -9.79
N SER A 60 16.16 1.49 -8.48
CA SER A 60 17.23 2.32 -7.92
C SER A 60 18.63 1.76 -8.19
N ASN A 61 18.77 0.45 -8.48
CA ASN A 61 20.07 -0.15 -8.76
C ASN A 61 20.46 -0.09 -10.25
N ILE A 62 19.54 0.36 -11.12
CA ILE A 62 19.78 0.49 -12.55
C ILE A 62 20.02 1.97 -12.83
N LYS A 63 21.25 2.33 -13.26
CA LYS A 63 21.72 3.73 -13.40
C LYS A 63 20.72 4.63 -14.13
N LYS A 64 20.20 4.18 -15.29
CA LYS A 64 19.25 4.94 -16.11
C LYS A 64 17.92 5.22 -15.41
N THR A 65 17.37 4.22 -14.72
CA THR A 65 16.07 4.38 -14.02
C THR A 65 16.22 5.04 -12.66
N ALA A 66 17.41 4.99 -12.05
CA ALA A 66 17.71 5.70 -10.81
C ALA A 66 17.62 7.22 -11.00
N GLU A 67 18.13 7.76 -12.12
CA GLU A 67 18.00 9.18 -12.46
C GLU A 67 16.54 9.61 -12.69
N GLN A 68 15.68 8.67 -13.09
CA GLN A 68 14.26 8.92 -13.40
C GLN A 68 13.30 8.44 -12.29
N LEU A 69 13.81 8.04 -11.13
CA LEU A 69 13.01 7.37 -10.09
C LEU A 69 11.85 8.25 -9.60
N GLY A 70 12.02 9.58 -9.57
CA GLY A 70 10.96 10.53 -9.23
C GLY A 70 9.79 10.52 -10.22
N PHE A 71 10.06 10.40 -11.53
CA PHE A 71 9.00 10.27 -12.54
C PHE A 71 8.30 8.92 -12.45
N ILE A 72 9.07 7.85 -12.22
CA ILE A 72 8.50 6.51 -12.00
C ILE A 72 7.60 6.54 -10.76
N TYR A 73 7.99 7.24 -9.69
CA TYR A 73 7.15 7.42 -8.51
C TYR A 73 5.80 8.07 -8.84
N LEU A 74 5.81 9.20 -9.54
CA LEU A 74 4.57 9.88 -9.95
C LEU A 74 3.67 8.99 -10.80
N PHE A 75 4.23 8.27 -11.78
CA PHE A 75 3.49 7.33 -12.60
C PHE A 75 2.86 6.21 -11.76
N THR A 76 3.63 5.59 -10.86
CA THR A 76 3.11 4.51 -10.01
C THR A 76 2.04 4.98 -9.03
N LEU A 77 2.05 6.25 -8.62
CA LEU A 77 0.99 6.84 -7.79
C LEU A 77 -0.33 6.89 -8.58
N VAL A 78 -0.30 7.36 -9.83
CA VAL A 78 -1.47 7.36 -10.71
C VAL A 78 -1.98 5.92 -10.93
N VAL A 79 -1.08 4.99 -11.21
CA VAL A 79 -1.43 3.56 -11.38
C VAL A 79 -2.05 2.97 -10.11
N LYS A 80 -1.52 3.30 -8.92
CA LYS A 80 -2.07 2.85 -7.63
C LYS A 80 -3.50 3.35 -7.43
N ILE A 81 -3.78 4.61 -7.78
CA ILE A 81 -5.14 5.16 -7.71
C ILE A 81 -6.07 4.45 -8.69
N ALA A 82 -5.64 4.22 -9.94
CA ALA A 82 -6.43 3.50 -10.92
C ALA A 82 -6.76 2.07 -10.46
N PHE A 83 -5.78 1.33 -9.93
CA PHE A 83 -6.02 0.01 -9.36
C PHE A 83 -6.92 0.06 -8.12
N PHE A 84 -6.84 1.11 -7.32
CA PHE A 84 -7.72 1.27 -6.16
C PHE A 84 -9.18 1.42 -6.58
N VAL A 85 -9.46 2.21 -7.63
CA VAL A 85 -10.82 2.36 -8.17
C VAL A 85 -11.35 1.03 -8.69
N ILE A 86 -10.54 0.31 -9.49
CA ILE A 86 -10.92 -1.01 -10.02
C ILE A 86 -11.19 -2.00 -8.87
N PHE A 87 -10.32 -2.00 -7.85
CA PHE A 87 -10.48 -2.85 -6.67
C PHE A 87 -11.80 -2.57 -5.94
N LEU A 88 -12.16 -1.29 -5.75
CA LEU A 88 -13.44 -0.92 -5.14
C LEU A 88 -14.64 -1.38 -5.97
N THR A 89 -14.61 -1.19 -7.30
CA THR A 89 -15.69 -1.64 -8.21
C THR A 89 -15.87 -3.16 -8.23
N ILE A 90 -14.81 -3.93 -7.98
CA ILE A 90 -14.92 -5.39 -7.91
C ILE A 90 -15.51 -5.85 -6.58
N LEU A 91 -15.22 -5.11 -5.50
CA LEU A 91 -15.62 -5.48 -4.15
C LEU A 91 -17.05 -5.06 -3.80
N TYR A 92 -17.62 -4.06 -4.49
CA TYR A 92 -18.95 -3.46 -4.25
C TYR A 92 -19.65 -3.09 -5.55
#